data_AF-A0A7J8QD82-F1
#
_entry.id   AF-A0A7J8QD82-F1
#
_cell.length_a   1.000
_cell.length_b   1.000
_cell.length_c   1.000
_cell.angle_alpha   90.00
_cell.angle_beta   90.00
_cell.angle_gamma   90.00
#
_symmetry.space_group_name_H-M   'P 1'
#
loop_
_entity.id
_entity.type
_entity.pdbx_description
1 polymer ?
#
loop_
_entity_poly.entity_id
_entity_poly.type
_entity_poly.pdbx_seq_one_letter_code
_entity_poly.pdbx_strand_id
1 'polypeptide(L)'
;EVVTAPAGPPQPLDWKFSQVFGERTAGEEVQEVISFPAAVDIISAIEFDKTGDHLATGDRGGRVVLFERTDTKDHDALRRDLERMDHPINRHPEFRYKTEFQSHEPEALFLCIGFLYLFFTV
;
A
#
# COMPACT_ATOMS: atom_id res chain seq x y z
N GLU A 1 -18.50 39.26 16.12
CA GLU A 1 -18.84 37.83 15.99
C GLU A 1 -18.75 37.47 14.52
N VAL A 2 -17.71 36.76 14.10
CA VAL A 2 -17.51 36.37 12.70
C VAL A 2 -18.30 35.09 12.49
N VAL A 3 -19.39 35.18 11.72
CA VAL A 3 -20.22 34.04 11.36
C VAL A 3 -19.44 33.18 10.37
N THR A 4 -18.92 32.05 10.82
CA THR A 4 -18.33 31.01 9.96
C THR A 4 -19.45 30.40 9.11
N ALA A 5 -19.33 30.53 7.79
CA ALA A 5 -20.26 29.89 6.86
C ALA A 5 -20.21 28.36 7.03
N PRO A 6 -21.36 27.65 6.92
CA PRO A 6 -21.36 26.19 7.02
C PRO A 6 -20.57 25.60 5.86
N ALA A 7 -19.62 24.72 6.16
CA ALA A 7 -18.90 23.95 5.16
C ALA A 7 -19.93 23.15 4.34
N GLY A 8 -19.93 23.34 3.01
CA GLY A 8 -20.79 22.58 2.10
C GLY A 8 -20.53 21.07 2.19
N PRO A 9 -21.45 20.23 1.67
CA PRO A 9 -21.27 18.79 1.68
C PRO A 9 -19.96 18.42 0.94
N PRO A 10 -19.18 17.45 1.46
CA PRO A 10 -17.93 17.04 0.83
C PRO A 10 -18.20 16.55 -0.59
N GLN A 11 -17.40 17.01 -1.55
CA GLN A 11 -17.53 16.54 -2.92
C GLN A 11 -17.10 15.07 -3.02
N PRO A 12 -17.76 14.25 -3.87
CA PRO A 12 -17.38 12.86 -4.08
C PRO A 12 -15.95 12.74 -4.61
N LEU A 13 -15.19 11.77 -4.10
CA LEU A 13 -13.86 11.44 -4.59
C LEU A 13 -13.96 10.65 -5.91
N ASP A 14 -13.12 11.01 -6.89
CA ASP A 14 -12.99 10.32 -8.18
C ASP A 14 -11.94 9.20 -8.10
N TRP A 15 -12.37 8.01 -7.68
CA TRP A 15 -11.50 6.84 -7.51
C TRP A 15 -11.08 6.24 -8.85
N LYS A 16 -9.77 6.06 -9.05
CA LYS A 16 -9.19 5.45 -10.26
C LYS A 16 -8.37 4.23 -9.90
N PHE A 17 -8.46 3.19 -10.74
CA PHE A 17 -7.55 2.05 -10.64
C PHE A 17 -6.12 2.52 -10.94
N SER A 18 -5.18 2.15 -10.07
CA SER A 18 -3.77 2.56 -10.16
C SER A 18 -2.87 1.33 -10.26
N GLN A 19 -2.94 0.42 -9.28
CA GLN A 19 -1.98 -0.68 -9.17
C GLN A 19 -2.62 -1.96 -8.64
N VAL A 20 -2.05 -3.11 -9.03
CA VAL A 20 -2.38 -4.43 -8.51
C VAL A 20 -1.10 -5.23 -8.26
N PHE A 21 -1.06 -5.95 -7.15
CA PHE A 21 -0.01 -6.91 -6.78
C PHE A 21 -0.63 -8.28 -6.52
N GLY A 22 0.17 -9.33 -6.71
CA GLY A 22 -0.26 -10.72 -6.52
C GLY A 22 -0.57 -11.43 -7.84
N GLU A 23 -0.47 -12.75 -7.80
CA GLU A 23 -0.81 -13.61 -8.93
C GLU A 23 -2.34 -13.72 -9.03
N ARG A 24 -2.88 -13.48 -10.22
CA ARG A 24 -4.27 -13.83 -10.54
C ARG A 24 -4.24 -15.18 -11.24
N THR A 25 -4.32 -16.27 -10.50
CA THR A 25 -4.56 -17.57 -11.12
C THR A 25 -5.98 -17.55 -11.71
N ALA A 26 -6.08 -17.40 -13.02
CA ALA A 26 -7.37 -17.40 -13.71
C ALA A 26 -7.99 -18.81 -13.61
N GLY A 27 -8.94 -18.99 -12.69
CA GLY A 27 -9.64 -20.26 -12.50
C GLY A 27 -9.74 -20.74 -11.06
N GLU A 28 -9.01 -20.13 -10.12
CA GLU A 28 -9.16 -20.42 -8.69
C GLU A 28 -10.40 -19.69 -8.16
N GLU A 29 -11.51 -20.43 -8.02
CA GLU A 29 -12.74 -19.92 -7.43
C GLU A 29 -12.44 -19.45 -5.99
N VAL A 30 -13.04 -18.35 -5.52
CA VAL A 30 -12.83 -17.77 -4.17
C VAL A 30 -12.99 -18.80 -3.05
N GLN A 31 -13.68 -19.91 -3.32
CA GLN A 31 -13.88 -21.03 -2.41
C GLN A 31 -12.67 -21.98 -2.30
N GLU A 32 -11.86 -22.15 -3.35
CA GLU A 32 -10.57 -22.85 -3.28
C GLU A 32 -9.50 -22.02 -2.55
N VAL A 33 -9.58 -20.68 -2.60
CA VAL A 33 -8.71 -19.76 -1.83
C VAL A 33 -8.88 -19.94 -0.31
N ILE A 34 -10.04 -20.44 0.14
CA ILE A 34 -10.33 -20.74 1.54
C ILE A 34 -9.87 -22.16 1.92
N SER A 35 -9.49 -23.00 0.95
CA SER A 35 -8.88 -24.31 1.21
C SER A 35 -7.38 -24.13 1.51
N PHE A 36 -6.95 -24.56 2.69
CA PHE A 36 -5.54 -24.57 3.12
C PHE A 36 -4.72 -25.38 2.09
N PRO A 37 -3.96 -24.74 1.17
CA PRO A 37 -2.77 -23.94 1.46
C PRO A 37 -2.75 -22.51 0.87
N ALA A 38 -3.76 -22.08 0.11
CA ALA A 38 -3.79 -20.75 -0.52
C ALA A 38 -4.16 -19.61 0.45
N ALA A 39 -4.78 -19.96 1.59
CA ALA A 39 -5.22 -18.98 2.58
C ALA A 39 -4.06 -18.27 3.31
N VAL A 40 -2.82 -18.76 3.20
CA VAL A 40 -1.64 -18.17 3.85
C VAL A 40 -1.24 -16.84 3.19
N ASP A 41 -1.46 -16.68 1.89
CA ASP A 41 -1.09 -15.46 1.16
C ASP A 41 -2.20 -14.39 1.20
N ILE A 42 -3.29 -14.62 1.94
CA ILE A 42 -4.36 -13.63 2.13
C ILE A 42 -3.83 -12.49 2.99
N ILE A 43 -3.81 -11.28 2.42
CA ILE A 43 -3.46 -10.05 3.15
C ILE A 43 -4.43 -9.85 4.32
N SER A 44 -3.88 -9.77 5.52
CA SER A 44 -4.60 -9.62 6.78
C SER A 44 -4.50 -8.19 7.35
N ALA A 45 -3.44 -7.47 7.03
CA ALA A 45 -3.19 -6.11 7.51
C ALA A 45 -2.43 -5.28 6.47
N ILE A 46 -2.69 -3.97 6.43
CA ILE A 46 -2.03 -3.00 5.56
C ILE A 46 -1.80 -1.73 6.38
N GLU A 47 -0.59 -1.16 6.31
CA GLU A 47 -0.25 0.08 6.99
C GLU A 47 0.70 0.93 6.13
N PHE A 48 0.48 2.25 6.14
CA PHE A 48 1.39 3.22 5.56
C PHE A 48 2.22 3.87 6.67
N ASP A 49 3.46 4.25 6.36
CA ASP A 49 4.19 5.14 7.26
C ASP A 49 3.54 6.54 7.31
N LYS A 50 3.96 7.35 8.28
CA LYS A 50 3.42 8.71 8.47
C LYS A 50 3.68 9.63 7.28
N THR A 51 4.73 9.38 6.50
CA THR A 51 5.07 10.18 5.32
C THR A 51 4.31 9.73 4.07
N GLY A 52 3.81 8.49 4.06
CA GLY A 52 3.18 7.84 2.91
C GLY A 52 4.18 7.32 1.88
N ASP A 53 5.47 7.26 2.21
CA ASP A 53 6.54 6.80 1.31
C ASP A 53 6.73 5.29 1.36
N HIS A 54 6.28 4.66 2.43
CA HIS A 54 6.32 3.22 2.60
C HIS A 54 4.93 2.65 2.86
N LEU A 55 4.68 1.49 2.28
CA LEU A 55 3.48 0.69 2.45
C LEU A 55 3.91 -0.70 2.88
N ALA A 56 3.42 -1.18 4.01
CA ALA A 56 3.66 -2.54 4.48
C ALA A 56 2.36 -3.32 4.52
N THR A 57 2.44 -4.60 4.13
CA THR A 57 1.32 -5.52 4.14
C THR A 57 1.72 -6.77 4.91
N GLY A 58 0.85 -7.27 5.78
CA GLY A 58 0.99 -8.58 6.42
C GLY A 58 -0.05 -9.55 5.85
N ASP A 59 0.32 -10.81 5.64
CA ASP A 59 -0.60 -11.88 5.27
C ASP A 59 -0.86 -12.85 6.44
N ARG A 60 -1.82 -13.76 6.27
CA ARG A 60 -2.17 -14.77 7.27
C ARG A 60 -1.04 -15.77 7.52
N GLY A 61 -0.15 -15.95 6.55
CA GLY A 61 1.05 -16.76 6.68
C GLY A 61 2.10 -16.13 7.59
N GLY A 62 1.91 -14.89 8.02
CA GLY A 62 2.83 -14.15 8.88
C GLY A 62 3.99 -13.51 8.12
N ARG A 63 3.96 -13.50 6.78
CA ARG A 63 4.91 -12.76 5.96
C ARG A 63 4.51 -11.30 5.93
N VAL A 64 5.50 -10.43 6.05
CA VAL A 64 5.37 -8.98 5.91
C VAL A 64 6.11 -8.55 4.65
N VAL A 65 5.42 -7.85 3.76
CA VAL A 65 5.95 -7.31 2.52
C VAL A 65 5.96 -5.78 2.60
N LEU A 66 7.10 -5.17 2.27
CA LEU A 66 7.31 -3.74 2.27
C LEU A 66 7.44 -3.23 0.84
N PHE A 67 6.76 -2.12 0.57
CA PHE A 67 6.80 -1.38 -0.66
C PHE A 67 7.29 0.05 -0.41
N GLU A 68 7.97 0.62 -1.40
CA GLU A 68 8.39 2.03 -1.42
C GLU A 68 7.69 2.79 -2.56
N ARG A 69 7.32 4.04 -2.31
CA ARG A 69 6.76 4.94 -3.32
C ARG A 69 7.83 5.33 -4.34
N THR A 70 7.51 5.30 -5.63
CA THR A 70 8.47 5.53 -6.72
C THR A 70 8.65 7.01 -7.08
N ASP A 71 7.64 7.83 -6.85
CA ASP A 71 7.60 9.26 -7.21
C ASP A 71 8.52 10.15 -6.35
N THR A 72 8.92 9.71 -5.16
CA THR A 72 9.90 10.43 -4.32
C THR A 72 11.32 10.36 -4.88
N LYS A 73 11.68 9.28 -5.59
CA LYS A 73 13.00 9.12 -6.22
C LYS A 73 13.16 9.94 -7.50
N ASP A 74 12.06 10.24 -8.19
CA ASP A 74 12.08 11.08 -9.40
C ASP A 74 12.24 12.58 -9.09
N HIS A 75 12.03 13.00 -7.84
CA HIS A 75 12.36 14.38 -7.43
C HIS A 75 13.86 14.66 -7.38
N ASP A 76 14.73 13.66 -7.18
CA ASP A 76 16.18 13.81 -7.29
C ASP A 76 16.69 13.69 -8.75
N ALA A 77 15.86 13.15 -9.64
CA ALA A 77 16.10 13.13 -11.09
C ALA A 77 15.66 14.45 -11.79
N LEU A 78 15.09 15.40 -11.05
CA LEU A 78 14.62 16.70 -11.57
C LEU A 78 15.75 17.59 -12.14
N ARG A 79 17.02 17.18 -11.99
CA ARG A 79 18.17 17.85 -12.62
C ARG A 79 18.37 17.54 -14.10
N ARG A 80 17.69 16.53 -14.67
CA ARG A 80 17.77 16.23 -16.12
C ARG A 80 16.54 16.60 -16.94
N ASP A 81 15.43 16.98 -16.30
CA ASP A 81 14.15 17.25 -16.99
C ASP A 81 13.71 18.72 -16.98
N LEU A 82 14.63 19.67 -16.77
CA LEU A 82 14.37 21.08 -17.14
C LEU A 82 14.11 21.25 -18.66
N GLU A 83 14.30 20.21 -19.46
CA GLU A 83 14.02 20.21 -20.91
C GLU A 83 12.65 19.59 -21.29
N ARG A 84 11.82 19.12 -20.33
CA ARG A 84 10.48 18.57 -20.62
C ARG A 84 9.38 19.18 -19.76
N MET A 85 9.25 20.50 -19.83
CA MET A 85 7.99 21.16 -19.50
C MET A 85 6.88 20.58 -20.39
N ASP A 86 6.04 19.70 -19.85
CA ASP A 86 4.64 19.39 -20.26
C ASP A 86 4.07 18.11 -19.60
N HIS A 87 4.51 17.72 -18.40
CA HIS A 87 3.90 16.58 -17.69
C HIS A 87 3.28 17.03 -16.38
N PRO A 88 1.94 16.96 -16.24
CA PRO A 88 1.31 17.28 -14.98
C PRO A 88 1.80 16.29 -13.91
N ILE A 89 1.93 16.78 -12.68
CA ILE A 89 2.20 16.05 -11.43
C ILE A 89 0.99 15.14 -11.07
N ASN A 90 0.37 14.54 -12.08
CA ASN A 90 -0.88 13.78 -12.02
C ASN A 90 -0.61 12.29 -12.26
N ARG A 91 0.58 11.81 -11.86
CA ARG A 91 0.82 10.38 -11.73
C ARG A 91 0.34 9.98 -10.35
N HIS A 92 -0.58 9.04 -10.27
CA HIS A 92 -0.99 8.45 -9.00
C HIS A 92 0.25 7.85 -8.31
N PRO A 93 0.35 7.88 -6.97
CA PRO A 93 1.45 7.22 -6.28
C PRO A 93 1.54 5.76 -6.69
N GLU A 94 2.71 5.35 -7.18
CA GLU A 94 3.02 3.96 -7.50
C GLU A 94 3.97 3.41 -6.44
N PHE A 95 3.69 2.19 -6.00
CA PHE A 95 4.49 1.50 -5.02
C PHE A 95 5.30 0.40 -5.68
N ARG A 96 6.49 0.12 -5.17
CA ARG A 96 7.35 -0.93 -5.69
C ARG A 96 7.85 -1.80 -4.57
N TYR A 97 7.88 -3.11 -4.82
CA TYR A 97 8.42 -4.08 -3.89
C TYR A 97 9.83 -3.69 -3.46
N LYS A 98 10.04 -3.64 -2.15
CA LYS A 98 11.33 -3.33 -1.53
C LYS A 98 11.94 -4.56 -0.90
N THR A 99 11.19 -5.22 -0.02
CA THR A 99 11.64 -6.42 0.70
C THR A 99 10.46 -7.14 1.33
N GLU A 100 10.66 -8.40 1.69
CA GLU A 100 9.76 -9.17 2.55
C GLU A 100 10.53 -9.90 3.63
N PHE A 101 9.84 -10.23 4.72
CA PHE A 101 10.38 -11.05 5.80
C PHE A 101 9.28 -11.84 6.50
N GLN A 102 9.66 -12.96 7.11
CA GLN A 102 8.76 -13.75 7.94
C GLN A 102 8.70 -13.14 9.35
N SER A 103 7.53 -12.68 9.78
CA SER A 103 7.37 -12.06 11.10
C SER A 103 7.01 -13.08 12.20
N HIS A 104 6.10 -14.02 11.92
CA HIS A 104 5.66 -15.06 12.86
C HIS A 104 5.02 -16.24 12.13
N GLU A 105 4.66 -17.30 12.86
CA GLU A 105 3.94 -18.46 12.32
C GLU A 105 2.45 -18.13 12.03
N PRO A 106 1.75 -18.85 11.12
CA PRO A 106 0.45 -18.45 10.53
C PRO A 106 -0.76 -18.26 11.49
N GLU A 107 -0.61 -18.50 12.78
CA GLU A 107 -1.73 -18.65 13.74
C GLU A 107 -2.12 -17.33 14.45
N ALA A 108 -1.41 -16.21 14.23
CA ALA A 108 -1.53 -15.03 15.10
C ALA A 108 -1.69 -13.67 14.39
N LEU A 109 -2.89 -13.41 13.84
CA LEU A 109 -3.25 -12.15 13.16
C LEU A 109 -2.92 -10.84 13.94
N PHE A 110 -2.97 -10.87 15.27
CA PHE A 110 -2.63 -9.71 16.11
C PHE A 110 -1.12 -9.39 16.07
N LEU A 111 -0.28 -10.39 15.82
CA LEU A 111 1.16 -10.19 15.64
C LEU A 111 1.44 -9.46 14.33
N CYS A 112 0.74 -9.77 13.22
CA CYS A 112 0.89 -9.04 11.95
C CYS A 112 0.81 -7.52 12.18
N ILE A 113 -0.28 -7.05 12.79
CA ILE A 113 -0.53 -5.63 13.04
C ILE A 113 0.51 -5.05 14.00
N GLY A 114 0.88 -5.79 15.05
CA GLY A 114 1.93 -5.36 15.98
C GLY A 114 3.30 -5.19 15.32
N PHE A 115 3.65 -6.08 14.39
CA PHE A 115 4.90 -6.00 13.62
C PHE A 115 4.90 -4.85 12.62
N LEU A 116 3.76 -4.58 11.94
CA LEU A 116 3.63 -3.41 11.07
C LEU A 116 3.80 -2.10 11.87
N TYR A 117 3.14 -2.00 13.02
CA TYR A 117 3.26 -0.83 13.89
C TYR A 117 4.68 -0.64 14.41
N LEU A 118 5.34 -1.73 14.85
CA LEU A 118 6.74 -1.67 15.26
C LEU A 118 7.61 -1.18 14.10
N PHE A 119 7.48 -1.78 12.92
CA PHE A 119 8.28 -1.44 11.75
C PHE A 119 8.23 0.05 11.37
N PHE A 120 7.08 0.70 11.55
CA PHE A 120 6.94 2.14 11.27
C PHE A 120 7.22 3.07 12.46
N THR A 121 7.43 2.52 13.66
CA THR A 121 7.63 3.31 14.89
C THR A 121 9.08 3.34 15.37
N VAL A 122 9.89 2.30 15.11
CA VAL A 122 11.36 2.29 15.37
C VAL A 122 12.16 2.81 14.18
#